data_AF-A0A7Y3PG15-F1
#
_entry.id   AF-A0A7Y3PG15-F1
#
_cell.length_a   1.000
_cell.length_b   1.000
_cell.length_c   1.000
_cell.angle_alpha   90.00
_cell.angle_beta   90.00
_cell.angle_gamma   90.00
#
_symmetry.space_group_name_H-M   'P 1'
#
loop_
_entity.id
_entity.type
_entity.pdbx_description
1 polymer ?
#
loop_
_entity_poly.entity_id
_entity_poly.type
_entity_poly.pdbx_seq_one_letter_code
_entity_poly.pdbx_strand_id
1 'polypeptide(L)'
;MATTSTSTTSLAAPPVVDQGLLPQTKAKPTSRGAGFDANVHLLWNAIVEGDPQIAGKFFFPLASYIQVKAISDPVHDYDTRLIFAFDTDLLAYHQELLKLGGSPKLIGLSIPSSQAQWILPGVEYNKGSYWRVYGSRLYFSVGGVTHSFPIYSLISWRGQWYVVHVGPPT
;
A
#
# COMPACT_ATOMS: atom_id res chain seq x y z
N MET A 1 10.80 9.85 -60.28
CA MET A 1 10.86 10.17 -58.84
C MET A 1 10.05 9.10 -58.13
N ALA A 2 10.65 8.32 -57.23
CA ALA A 2 9.97 7.24 -56.50
C ALA A 2 9.91 7.62 -55.01
N THR A 3 8.69 7.72 -54.48
CA THR A 3 8.43 8.07 -53.08
C THR A 3 8.45 6.78 -52.25
N THR A 4 9.36 6.67 -51.30
CA THR A 4 9.43 5.53 -50.37
C THR A 4 8.63 5.85 -49.11
N SER A 5 7.51 5.16 -48.90
CA SER A 5 6.74 5.24 -47.66
C SER A 5 7.42 4.39 -46.58
N THR A 6 7.85 5.02 -45.49
CA THR A 6 8.39 4.34 -44.31
C THR A 6 7.24 3.95 -43.40
N SER A 7 6.97 2.65 -43.26
CA SER A 7 6.04 2.12 -42.26
C SER A 7 6.72 2.05 -40.90
N THR A 8 6.31 2.90 -39.96
CA THR A 8 6.77 2.84 -38.57
C THR A 8 6.09 1.67 -37.87
N THR A 9 6.82 0.59 -37.61
CA THR A 9 6.35 -0.51 -36.76
C THR A 9 6.35 -0.04 -35.30
N SER A 10 5.17 0.15 -34.71
CA SER A 10 5.04 0.43 -33.27
C SER A 10 5.37 -0.85 -32.49
N LEU A 11 6.48 -0.87 -31.74
CA LEU A 11 6.78 -1.97 -30.83
C LEU A 11 5.79 -1.95 -29.67
N ALA A 12 5.03 -3.04 -29.51
CA ALA A 12 4.20 -3.26 -28.33
C ALA A 12 5.09 -3.29 -27.07
N ALA A 13 4.65 -2.62 -26.01
CA ALA A 13 5.32 -2.66 -24.72
C ALA A 13 5.31 -4.10 -24.15
N PRO A 14 6.38 -4.55 -23.48
CA PRO A 14 6.41 -5.88 -22.88
C PRO A 14 5.32 -6.04 -21.81
N PRO A 15 4.82 -7.27 -21.57
CA PRO A 15 3.81 -7.52 -20.57
C PRO A 15 4.30 -7.12 -19.18
N VAL A 16 3.47 -6.38 -18.44
CA VAL A 16 3.74 -6.02 -17.04
C VAL A 16 3.57 -7.29 -16.20
N VAL A 17 4.68 -7.82 -15.68
CA VAL A 17 4.65 -8.95 -14.75
C VAL A 17 4.16 -8.49 -13.39
N ASP A 18 3.13 -9.16 -12.86
CA ASP A 18 2.68 -8.97 -11.48
C ASP A 18 3.84 -9.27 -10.51
N GLN A 19 4.32 -8.23 -9.84
CA GLN A 19 5.42 -8.35 -8.89
C GLN A 19 5.07 -9.25 -7.70
N GLY A 20 3.79 -9.43 -7.40
CA GLY A 20 3.30 -10.34 -6.37
C GLY A 20 3.42 -11.82 -6.72
N LEU A 21 3.68 -12.17 -7.99
CA LEU A 21 3.98 -13.54 -8.41
C LEU A 21 5.47 -13.87 -8.34
N LEU A 22 6.33 -12.86 -8.21
CA LEU A 22 7.76 -13.06 -8.10
C LEU A 22 8.16 -13.26 -6.63
N PRO A 23 9.23 -14.03 -6.35
CA PRO A 23 9.74 -14.18 -4.99
C PRO A 23 10.14 -12.85 -4.36
N GLN A 24 10.03 -12.78 -3.04
CA GLN A 24 10.52 -11.66 -2.26
C GLN A 24 12.02 -11.40 -2.48
N THR A 25 12.44 -10.14 -2.41
CA THR A 25 13.85 -9.75 -2.32
C THR A 25 14.19 -9.15 -0.95
N LYS A 26 15.48 -9.06 -0.62
CA LYS A 26 15.97 -8.39 0.60
C LYS A 26 16.04 -6.87 0.50
N ALA A 27 15.65 -6.29 -0.65
CA ALA A 27 15.71 -4.84 -0.84
C ALA A 27 14.81 -4.14 0.18
N LYS A 28 15.41 -3.29 1.02
CA LYS A 28 14.67 -2.48 1.99
C LYS A 28 13.93 -1.37 1.24
N PRO A 29 12.60 -1.22 1.39
CA PRO A 29 11.88 -0.20 0.65
C PRO A 29 12.24 1.22 1.08
N THR A 30 12.11 2.16 0.14
CA THR A 30 12.21 3.60 0.40
C THR A 30 10.83 4.18 0.71
N SER A 31 10.76 5.22 1.54
CA SER A 31 9.53 5.96 1.85
C SER A 31 9.43 7.26 1.05
N ARG A 32 9.93 7.25 -0.19
CA ARG A 32 10.02 8.40 -1.12
C ARG A 32 10.06 7.90 -2.57
N GLY A 33 9.65 8.76 -3.49
CA GLY A 33 9.76 8.58 -4.94
C GLY A 33 8.40 8.36 -5.58
N ALA A 34 8.30 8.60 -6.90
CA ALA A 34 7.02 8.73 -7.60
C ALA A 34 6.05 7.56 -7.39
N GLY A 35 6.54 6.31 -7.35
CA GLY A 35 5.68 5.15 -7.09
C GLY A 35 5.12 5.11 -5.66
N PHE A 36 5.96 5.45 -4.67
CA PHE A 36 5.53 5.55 -3.29
C PHE A 36 4.54 6.71 -3.11
N ASP A 37 4.84 7.88 -3.69
CA ASP A 37 4.01 9.07 -3.59
C ASP A 37 2.64 8.84 -4.24
N ALA A 38 2.59 8.20 -5.41
CA ALA A 38 1.34 7.80 -6.06
C ALA A 38 0.50 6.86 -5.18
N ASN A 39 1.13 5.88 -4.53
CA ASN A 39 0.46 4.97 -3.60
C ASN A 39 -0.10 5.70 -2.36
N VAL A 40 0.64 6.66 -1.83
CA VAL A 40 0.15 7.51 -0.71
C VAL A 40 -1.04 8.37 -1.16
N HIS A 41 -1.02 8.88 -2.39
CA HIS A 41 -2.18 9.59 -2.96
C HIS A 41 -3.40 8.69 -3.12
N LEU A 42 -3.25 7.44 -3.54
CA LEU A 42 -4.36 6.48 -3.62
C LEU A 42 -4.99 6.23 -2.24
N LEU A 43 -4.17 6.02 -1.22
CA LEU A 43 -4.65 5.87 0.17
C LEU A 43 -5.38 7.11 0.66
N TRP A 44 -4.82 8.29 0.39
CA TRP A 44 -5.47 9.55 0.76
C TRP A 44 -6.82 9.72 0.07
N ASN A 45 -6.88 9.48 -1.24
CA ASN A 45 -8.12 9.61 -2.01
C ASN A 45 -9.17 8.61 -1.53
N ALA A 46 -8.79 7.37 -1.20
CA ALA A 46 -9.71 6.39 -0.62
C ALA A 46 -10.39 6.89 0.66
N ILE A 47 -9.64 7.58 1.52
CA ILE A 47 -10.17 8.17 2.77
C ILE A 47 -11.04 9.40 2.46
N VAL A 48 -10.62 10.27 1.55
CA VAL A 48 -11.39 11.48 1.19
C VAL A 48 -12.71 11.11 0.53
N GLU A 49 -12.70 10.16 -0.39
CA GLU A 49 -13.86 9.75 -1.19
C GLU A 49 -14.72 8.71 -0.48
N GLY A 50 -14.22 8.08 0.59
CA GLY A 50 -14.92 7.00 1.29
C GLY A 50 -15.01 5.72 0.45
N ASP A 51 -14.01 5.49 -0.41
CA ASP A 51 -13.93 4.36 -1.33
C ASP A 51 -12.58 3.64 -1.11
N PRO A 52 -12.54 2.58 -0.27
CA PRO A 52 -11.34 1.80 -0.02
C PRO A 52 -10.68 1.18 -1.26
N GLN A 53 -11.46 0.91 -2.31
CA GLN A 53 -11.00 0.23 -3.51
C GLN A 53 -9.96 1.06 -4.27
N ILE A 54 -10.02 2.40 -4.17
CA ILE A 54 -9.01 3.31 -4.72
C ILE A 54 -7.60 2.96 -4.19
N ALA A 55 -7.48 2.59 -2.92
CA ALA A 55 -6.21 2.28 -2.28
C ALA A 55 -5.73 0.84 -2.51
N GLY A 56 -6.46 0.01 -3.25
CA GLY A 56 -6.17 -1.42 -3.41
C GLY A 56 -4.76 -1.72 -3.92
N LYS A 57 -4.16 -0.85 -4.74
CA LYS A 57 -2.78 -1.01 -5.23
C LYS A 57 -1.71 -0.78 -4.16
N PHE A 58 -2.03 -0.03 -3.11
CA PHE A 58 -1.12 0.18 -1.99
C PHE A 58 -1.35 -0.83 -0.85
N PHE A 59 -2.44 -1.59 -0.90
CA PHE A 59 -2.64 -2.74 -0.03
C PHE A 59 -1.74 -3.91 -0.45
N PHE A 60 -1.33 -4.74 0.52
CA PHE A 60 -0.40 -5.84 0.27
C PHE A 60 -1.00 -6.86 -0.71
N PRO A 61 -0.35 -7.21 -1.83
CA PRO A 61 -0.98 -8.02 -2.86
C PRO A 61 -1.28 -9.46 -2.41
N LEU A 62 -2.44 -9.99 -2.79
CA LEU A 62 -2.85 -11.37 -2.51
C LEU A 62 -1.80 -12.40 -2.97
N ALA A 63 -1.24 -12.24 -4.17
CA ALA A 63 -0.22 -13.15 -4.68
C ALA A 63 1.02 -13.20 -3.77
N SER A 64 1.47 -12.05 -3.26
CA SER A 64 2.55 -11.96 -2.27
C SER A 64 2.16 -12.59 -0.93
N TYR A 65 0.90 -12.41 -0.52
CA TYR A 65 0.35 -12.99 0.71
C TYR A 65 0.38 -14.52 0.69
N ILE A 66 -0.07 -15.13 -0.39
CA ILE A 66 -0.06 -16.58 -0.57
C ILE A 66 1.37 -17.14 -0.49
N GLN A 67 2.35 -16.41 -1.04
CA GLN A 67 3.75 -16.79 -0.98
C GLN A 67 4.32 -16.70 0.44
N VAL A 68 3.94 -15.69 1.23
CA VAL A 68 4.56 -15.42 2.52
C VAL A 68 3.94 -16.22 3.66
N LYS A 69 2.64 -16.52 3.63
CA LYS A 69 1.93 -17.14 4.74
C LYS A 69 2.05 -18.67 4.79
N ALA A 70 2.19 -19.17 6.01
CA ALA A 70 2.14 -20.58 6.37
C ALA A 70 0.81 -20.92 7.07
N ILE A 71 -0.31 -20.58 6.42
CA ILE A 71 -1.66 -20.87 6.91
C ILE A 71 -2.41 -21.74 5.90
N SER A 72 -3.44 -22.45 6.36
CA SER A 72 -4.17 -23.45 5.56
C SER A 72 -4.95 -22.85 4.40
N ASP A 73 -5.60 -21.71 4.62
CA ASP A 73 -6.38 -21.01 3.60
C ASP A 73 -6.02 -19.51 3.56
N PRO A 74 -4.92 -19.15 2.88
CA PRO A 74 -4.48 -17.76 2.81
C PRO A 74 -5.40 -16.87 1.96
N VAL A 75 -6.22 -17.44 1.08
CA VAL A 75 -7.14 -16.66 0.25
C VAL A 75 -8.33 -16.21 1.08
N HIS A 76 -8.94 -17.13 1.82
CA HIS A 76 -10.05 -16.83 2.71
C HIS A 76 -9.64 -15.86 3.83
N ASP A 77 -8.48 -16.07 4.45
CA ASP A 77 -7.97 -15.17 5.49
C ASP A 77 -7.67 -13.77 4.94
N TYR A 78 -7.16 -13.67 3.72
CA TYR A 78 -6.92 -12.38 3.08
C TYR A 78 -8.22 -11.60 2.87
N ASP A 79 -9.24 -12.24 2.30
CA ASP A 79 -10.51 -11.58 2.00
C ASP A 79 -11.28 -11.20 3.27
N THR A 80 -11.50 -12.18 4.14
CA THR A 80 -12.42 -12.03 5.29
C THR A 80 -11.82 -11.29 6.48
N ARG A 81 -10.49 -11.23 6.60
CA ARG A 81 -9.81 -10.54 7.71
C ARG A 81 -9.05 -9.33 7.24
N LEU A 82 -8.19 -9.47 6.23
CA LEU A 82 -7.27 -8.39 5.84
C LEU A 82 -7.98 -7.29 5.05
N ILE A 83 -8.68 -7.64 3.98
CA ILE A 83 -9.44 -6.67 3.17
C ILE A 83 -10.59 -6.11 3.99
N PHE A 84 -11.36 -6.97 4.67
CA PHE A 84 -12.45 -6.50 5.53
C PHE A 84 -11.99 -5.45 6.56
N ALA A 85 -10.87 -5.70 7.26
CA ALA A 85 -10.34 -4.73 8.24
C ALA A 85 -9.83 -3.46 7.56
N PHE A 86 -9.12 -3.58 6.43
CA PHE A 86 -8.64 -2.44 5.66
C PHE A 86 -9.78 -1.52 5.24
N ASP A 87 -10.84 -2.07 4.65
CA ASP A 87 -12.00 -1.33 4.18
C ASP A 87 -12.72 -0.66 5.35
N THR A 88 -12.93 -1.40 6.45
CA THR A 88 -13.57 -0.89 7.66
C THR A 88 -12.80 0.29 8.26
N ASP A 89 -11.47 0.18 8.37
CA ASP A 89 -10.63 1.22 8.96
C ASP A 89 -10.57 2.48 8.07
N LEU A 90 -10.50 2.32 6.74
CA LEU A 90 -10.51 3.47 5.82
C LEU A 90 -11.85 4.21 5.85
N LEU A 91 -12.97 3.48 5.94
CA LEU A 91 -14.29 4.09 6.11
C LEU A 91 -14.42 4.80 7.46
N ALA A 92 -13.82 4.25 8.52
CA ALA A 92 -13.77 4.94 9.81
C ALA A 92 -12.97 6.26 9.73
N TYR A 93 -11.83 6.26 9.04
CA TYR A 93 -11.07 7.50 8.78
C TYR A 93 -11.83 8.49 7.92
N HIS A 94 -12.59 8.03 6.94
CA HIS A 94 -13.49 8.89 6.16
C HIS A 94 -14.49 9.59 7.08
N GLN A 95 -15.13 8.86 8.01
CA GLN A 95 -16.06 9.45 8.96
C GLN A 95 -15.38 10.46 9.90
N GLU A 96 -14.16 10.19 10.39
CA GLU A 96 -13.40 11.17 11.17
C GLU A 96 -13.06 12.42 10.37
N LEU A 97 -12.71 12.25 9.09
CA LEU A 97 -12.40 13.37 8.20
C LEU A 97 -13.62 14.27 7.99
N LEU A 98 -14.81 13.69 7.80
CA LEU A 98 -16.06 14.44 7.67
C LEU A 98 -16.39 15.27 8.92
N LYS A 99 -16.07 14.76 10.12
CA LYS A 99 -16.29 15.49 11.38
C LYS A 99 -15.42 16.73 11.52
N LEU A 100 -14.23 16.74 10.92
CA LEU A 100 -13.34 17.92 10.91
C LEU A 100 -13.89 19.05 10.04
N GLY A 101 -14.68 18.72 9.02
CA GLY A 101 -15.20 19.68 8.03
C GLY A 101 -14.11 20.33 7.17
N GLY A 102 -14.50 21.20 6.23
CA GLY A 102 -13.56 21.93 5.37
C GLY A 102 -12.94 21.09 4.24
N SER A 103 -11.85 21.61 3.66
CA SER A 103 -11.16 20.98 2.52
C SER A 103 -9.81 20.41 2.96
N PRO A 104 -9.72 19.09 3.18
CA PRO A 104 -8.51 18.47 3.69
C PRO A 104 -7.43 18.39 2.60
N LYS A 105 -6.16 18.54 2.99
CA LYS A 105 -5.00 18.51 2.09
C LYS A 105 -3.95 17.54 2.60
N LEU A 106 -3.58 16.56 1.78
CA LEU A 106 -2.50 15.62 2.06
C LEU A 106 -1.17 16.36 2.30
N ILE A 107 -0.47 15.98 3.36
CA ILE A 107 0.92 16.39 3.62
C ILE A 107 1.87 15.24 3.25
N GLY A 108 1.54 14.01 3.64
CA GLY A 108 2.29 12.81 3.26
C GLY A 108 2.26 11.70 4.32
N LEU A 109 2.88 10.57 4.00
CA LEU A 109 3.01 9.41 4.90
C LEU A 109 4.41 9.37 5.51
N SER A 110 4.49 9.43 6.84
CA SER A 110 5.72 9.20 7.58
C SER A 110 5.86 7.72 7.94
N ILE A 111 7.00 7.14 7.57
CA ILE A 111 7.37 5.75 7.88
C ILE A 111 8.62 5.77 8.75
N PRO A 112 8.60 5.22 9.98
CA PRO A 112 9.77 5.15 10.84
C PRO A 112 10.74 4.07 10.36
N SER A 113 11.37 4.31 9.21
CA SER A 113 12.18 3.32 8.48
C SER A 113 13.40 2.82 9.26
N SER A 114 13.87 3.56 10.26
CA SER A 114 14.91 3.11 11.20
C SER A 114 14.44 1.96 12.10
N GLN A 115 13.13 1.83 12.33
CA GLN A 115 12.49 0.77 13.12
C GLN A 115 12.07 -0.42 12.27
N ALA A 116 12.27 -0.37 10.94
CA ALA A 116 11.90 -1.47 10.05
C ALA A 116 12.77 -2.71 10.33
N GLN A 117 12.12 -3.86 10.47
CA GLN A 117 12.73 -5.14 10.81
C GLN A 117 12.57 -6.14 9.68
N TRP A 118 13.61 -6.92 9.40
CA TRP A 118 13.53 -8.08 8.51
C TRP A 118 12.98 -9.28 9.28
N ILE A 119 11.76 -9.68 8.97
CA ILE A 119 11.05 -10.78 9.62
C ILE A 119 11.51 -12.10 9.00
N LEU A 120 11.93 -13.03 9.85
CA LEU A 120 12.36 -14.37 9.45
C LEU A 120 11.17 -15.33 9.35
N PRO A 121 11.28 -16.43 8.57
CA PRO A 121 10.26 -17.48 8.56
C PRO A 121 10.04 -18.07 9.95
N GLY A 122 8.82 -18.53 10.21
CA GLY A 122 8.38 -19.04 11.53
C GLY A 122 7.85 -17.96 12.48
N VAL A 123 8.10 -16.68 12.20
CA VAL A 123 7.48 -15.56 12.91
C VAL A 123 6.17 -15.20 12.22
N GLU A 124 5.14 -14.81 12.99
CA GLU A 124 3.84 -14.34 12.46
C GLU A 124 3.14 -15.35 11.52
N TYR A 125 3.33 -16.67 11.71
CA TYR A 125 2.79 -17.71 10.82
C TYR A 125 3.24 -17.54 9.34
N ASN A 126 4.50 -17.17 9.13
CA ASN A 126 5.07 -16.98 7.80
C ASN A 126 6.04 -18.09 7.41
N LYS A 127 6.02 -18.48 6.13
CA LYS A 127 7.05 -19.30 5.48
C LYS A 127 8.05 -18.46 4.68
N GLY A 128 7.72 -17.21 4.37
CA GLY A 128 8.61 -16.25 3.72
C GLY A 128 9.09 -15.15 4.67
N SER A 129 10.05 -14.36 4.20
CA SER A 129 10.55 -13.17 4.91
C SER A 129 10.08 -11.87 4.27
N TYR A 130 10.17 -10.76 4.99
CA TYR A 130 9.88 -9.40 4.51
C TYR A 130 10.39 -8.35 5.48
N TRP A 131 10.50 -7.11 5.03
CA TRP A 131 10.58 -5.95 5.92
C TRP A 131 9.20 -5.61 6.46
N ARG A 132 9.13 -5.35 7.77
CA ARG A 132 7.93 -4.87 8.48
C ARG A 132 8.29 -3.59 9.23
N VAL A 133 7.36 -2.66 9.32
CA VAL A 133 7.48 -1.49 10.20
C VAL A 133 6.12 -1.16 10.81
N TYR A 134 6.13 -0.71 12.08
CA TYR A 134 4.92 -0.28 12.79
C TYR A 134 4.88 1.24 12.94
N GLY A 135 3.70 1.77 13.29
CA GLY A 135 3.57 3.16 13.78
C GLY A 135 3.81 4.22 12.73
N SER A 136 3.46 3.93 11.47
CA SER A 136 3.48 4.95 10.41
C SER A 136 2.32 5.94 10.61
N ARG A 137 2.42 7.14 10.06
CA ARG A 137 1.40 8.19 10.22
C ARG A 137 1.13 8.93 8.92
N LEU A 138 -0.12 8.96 8.49
CA LEU A 138 -0.60 9.73 7.35
C LEU A 138 -0.98 11.14 7.82
N TYR A 139 -0.21 12.14 7.41
CA TYR A 139 -0.42 13.53 7.80
C TYR A 139 -1.21 14.28 6.74
N PHE A 140 -2.11 15.14 7.21
CA PHE A 140 -2.92 16.02 6.39
C PHE A 140 -3.22 17.31 7.13
N SER A 141 -3.73 18.32 6.45
CA SER A 141 -4.18 19.57 7.07
C SER A 141 -5.62 19.90 6.70
N VAL A 142 -6.33 20.52 7.64
CA VAL A 142 -7.67 21.07 7.47
C VAL A 142 -7.66 22.50 7.98
N GLY A 143 -8.00 23.48 7.14
CA GLY A 143 -7.97 24.89 7.54
C GLY A 143 -6.60 25.38 8.04
N GLY A 144 -5.50 24.75 7.62
CA GLY A 144 -4.14 25.06 8.08
C GLY A 144 -3.72 24.37 9.38
N VAL A 145 -4.60 23.61 10.03
CA VAL A 145 -4.27 22.78 11.20
C VAL A 145 -3.82 21.41 10.73
N THR A 146 -2.68 20.92 11.23
CA THR A 146 -2.16 19.59 10.91
C THR A 146 -2.83 18.52 11.77
N HIS A 147 -3.30 17.48 11.11
CA HIS A 147 -3.87 16.26 11.68
C HIS A 147 -3.10 15.03 11.19
N SER A 148 -3.38 13.88 11.78
CA SER A 148 -2.83 12.62 11.26
C SER A 148 -3.69 11.43 11.60
N PHE A 149 -3.67 10.43 10.71
CA PHE A 149 -4.21 9.11 10.94
C PHE A 149 -3.07 8.10 11.17
N PRO A 150 -3.15 7.21 12.17
CA PRO A 150 -2.18 6.15 12.32
C PRO A 150 -2.30 5.12 11.17
N ILE A 151 -1.17 4.52 10.80
CA ILE A 151 -1.12 3.34 9.94
C ILE A 151 -0.32 2.29 10.71
N TYR A 152 -1.03 1.29 11.22
CA TYR A 152 -0.52 0.36 12.21
C TYR A 152 0.72 -0.37 11.70
N SER A 153 0.66 -1.00 10.53
CA SER A 153 1.79 -1.74 9.98
C SER A 153 1.89 -1.70 8.46
N LEU A 154 3.12 -1.55 7.99
CA LEU A 154 3.50 -1.75 6.59
C LEU A 154 4.36 -3.02 6.45
N ILE A 155 4.17 -3.70 5.33
CA ILE A 155 4.90 -4.91 4.91
C ILE A 155 5.55 -4.65 3.55
N SER A 156 6.74 -5.19 3.33
CA SER A 156 7.41 -5.03 2.04
C SER A 156 7.16 -6.17 1.08
N TRP A 157 7.11 -5.87 -0.21
CA TRP A 157 7.41 -6.82 -1.28
C TRP A 157 8.34 -6.18 -2.30
N ARG A 158 9.44 -6.86 -2.61
CA ARG A 158 10.42 -6.52 -3.65
C ARG A 158 10.86 -5.06 -3.64
N GLY A 159 11.15 -4.53 -2.45
CA GLY A 159 11.61 -3.15 -2.28
C GLY A 159 10.51 -2.07 -2.29
N GLN A 160 9.24 -2.46 -2.22
CA GLN A 160 8.09 -1.55 -2.08
C GLN A 160 7.41 -1.76 -0.73
N TRP A 161 6.90 -0.68 -0.13
CA TRP A 161 6.03 -0.73 1.03
C TRP A 161 4.57 -0.95 0.60
N TYR A 162 3.84 -1.71 1.40
CA TYR A 162 2.39 -1.90 1.28
C TYR A 162 1.74 -1.81 2.65
N VAL A 163 0.52 -1.29 2.70
CA VAL A 163 -0.34 -1.37 3.88
C VAL A 163 -0.83 -2.79 4.05
N VAL A 164 -0.81 -3.30 5.28
CA VAL A 164 -1.47 -4.57 5.64
C VAL A 164 -2.41 -4.41 6.83
N HIS A 165 -2.14 -3.44 7.71
CA HIS A 165 -3.04 -3.05 8.79
C HIS A 165 -3.02 -1.53 8.96
N VAL A 166 -4.21 -0.93 8.95
CA VAL A 166 -4.42 0.51 9.19
C VAL A 166 -4.63 0.74 10.68
N GLY A 167 -5.58 0.02 11.29
CA GLY A 167 -6.03 0.21 12.67
C GLY A 167 -7.19 1.22 12.73
N PRO A 168 -8.11 1.07 13.69
CA PRO A 168 -9.21 2.02 13.84
C PRO A 168 -8.68 3.39 14.30
N PRO A 169 -9.48 4.47 14.13
CA PRO A 169 -9.19 5.75 14.76
C PRO A 169 -9.03 5.59 16.27
N THR A 170 -8.04 6.28 16.84
CA THR A 170 -7.73 6.31 18.28
C THR A 170 -8.21 7.59 18.93
#